data_AF-A0A318LS09-F1
#
_entry.id   AF-A0A318LS09-F1
#
_cell.length_a   1.000
_cell.length_b   1.000
_cell.length_c   1.000
_cell.angle_alpha   90.00
_cell.angle_beta   90.00
_cell.angle_gamma   90.00
#
_symmetry.space_group_name_H-M   'P 1'
#
loop_
_entity.id
_entity.type
_entity.pdbx_description
1 polymer ?
#
loop_
_entity_poly.entity_id
_entity_poly.type
_entity_poly.pdbx_seq_one_letter_code
_entity_poly.pdbx_strand_id
1 'polypeptide(L)'
;MDQILGQVLRNAVWERLDMLSDLASRADAPSLVSVARSELPRLTEGWRAMLRSHEPDERGDCPTCSTRWHKCKAPCTVWQVAHEHLVAGGLAPQQDTRRRGRRRAAPAAAQQSHAVPTPAEPQPVPQQKGKHALVPVPAGRHAVTGSPAR
;
A
#
# COMPACT_ATOMS: atom_id res chain seq x y z
N MET A 1 -16.64 -2.25 -29.91
CA MET A 1 -15.66 -3.35 -29.76
C MET A 1 -14.42 -2.87 -29.00
N ASP A 2 -13.98 -1.64 -29.25
CA ASP A 2 -12.75 -1.05 -28.68
C ASP A 2 -12.75 -0.90 -27.15
N GLN A 3 -13.93 -0.74 -26.54
CA GLN A 3 -14.03 -0.65 -25.08
C GLN A 3 -13.64 -1.95 -24.38
N ILE A 4 -13.99 -3.11 -24.96
CA ILE A 4 -13.65 -4.43 -24.41
C ILE A 4 -12.15 -4.68 -24.56
N LEU A 5 -11.59 -4.43 -25.76
CA LEU A 5 -10.16 -4.57 -26.00
C LEU A 5 -9.34 -3.64 -25.08
N GLY A 6 -9.75 -2.38 -24.96
CA GLY A 6 -9.08 -1.41 -24.08
C GLY A 6 -9.13 -1.84 -22.60
N GLN A 7 -10.21 -2.48 -22.16
CA GLN A 7 -10.30 -3.00 -20.79
C GLN A 7 -9.38 -4.20 -20.58
N VAL A 8 -9.34 -5.15 -21.52
CA VAL A 8 -8.46 -6.32 -21.45
C VAL A 8 -7.00 -5.89 -21.39
N LEU A 9 -6.58 -4.94 -22.23
CA LEU A 9 -5.21 -4.41 -22.21
C LEU A 9 -4.86 -3.77 -20.86
N ARG A 10 -5.75 -2.95 -20.29
CA ARG A 10 -5.52 -2.34 -18.97
C ARG A 10 -5.40 -3.39 -17.87
N ASN A 11 -6.28 -4.39 -17.87
CA ASN A 11 -6.23 -5.48 -16.88
C ASN A 11 -4.92 -6.25 -16.97
N ALA A 12 -4.50 -6.63 -18.18
CA ALA A 12 -3.24 -7.36 -18.40
C ALA A 12 -2.01 -6.58 -17.90
N VAL A 13 -2.00 -5.25 -18.07
CA VAL A 13 -0.93 -4.40 -17.55
C VAL A 13 -0.92 -4.42 -16.01
N TRP A 14 -2.08 -4.27 -15.36
CA TRP A 14 -2.18 -4.32 -13.91
C TRP A 14 -1.76 -5.69 -13.35
N GLU A 15 -2.27 -6.78 -13.92
CA GLU A 15 -1.89 -8.14 -13.52
C GLU A 15 -0.38 -8.38 -13.65
N ARG A 16 0.25 -7.85 -14.70
CA ARG A 16 1.71 -7.95 -14.87
C ARG A 16 2.45 -7.17 -13.78
N LEU A 17 2.02 -5.95 -13.46
CA LEU A 17 2.64 -5.16 -12.40
C LEU A 17 2.48 -5.82 -11.03
N ASP A 18 1.31 -6.37 -10.73
CA ASP A 18 1.03 -7.08 -9.48
C ASP A 18 1.89 -8.35 -9.35
N MET A 19 2.02 -9.13 -10.43
CA MET A 19 2.92 -10.28 -10.46
C MET A 19 4.37 -9.89 -10.16
N LEU A 20 4.88 -8.81 -10.77
CA LEU A 20 6.25 -8.35 -10.51
C LEU A 20 6.43 -7.89 -9.05
N SER A 21 5.41 -7.27 -8.46
CA SER A 21 5.39 -6.87 -7.06
C SER A 21 5.39 -8.07 -6.10
N ASP A 22 4.60 -9.12 -6.41
CA ASP A 22 4.59 -10.37 -5.63
C ASP A 22 5.95 -11.06 -5.67
N LEU A 23 6.57 -11.16 -6.85
CA LEU A 23 7.91 -11.71 -7.03
C LEU A 23 8.94 -10.93 -6.22
N ALA A 24 8.93 -9.59 -6.28
CA ALA A 24 9.83 -8.75 -5.50
C ALA A 24 9.71 -8.95 -3.98
N SER A 25 8.52 -9.34 -3.51
CA SER A 25 8.23 -9.49 -2.08
C SER A 25 8.50 -10.90 -1.54
N ARG A 26 8.43 -11.93 -2.40
CA ARG A 26 8.34 -13.33 -1.95
C ARG A 26 9.38 -14.27 -2.57
N ALA A 27 9.97 -13.89 -3.71
CA ALA A 27 10.93 -14.76 -4.38
C ALA A 27 12.25 -14.84 -3.61
N ASP A 28 12.95 -15.97 -3.75
CA ASP A 28 14.29 -16.16 -3.24
C ASP A 28 15.31 -15.32 -4.02
N ALA A 29 16.46 -15.04 -3.40
CA ALA A 29 17.46 -14.12 -3.98
C ALA A 29 17.93 -14.48 -5.40
N PRO A 30 18.23 -15.77 -5.74
CA PRO A 30 18.53 -16.17 -7.12
C PRO A 30 17.42 -15.82 -8.12
N SER A 31 16.17 -16.12 -7.78
CA SER A 31 15.00 -15.79 -8.61
C SER A 31 14.83 -14.28 -8.77
N LEU A 32 15.01 -13.50 -7.69
CA LEU A 32 14.98 -12.04 -7.74
C LEU A 32 16.02 -11.45 -8.69
N VAL A 33 17.26 -11.96 -8.68
CA VAL A 33 18.30 -11.50 -9.60
C VAL A 33 17.94 -11.81 -11.05
N SER A 34 17.37 -13.00 -11.31
CA SER A 34 16.91 -13.39 -12.64
C SER A 34 15.82 -12.44 -13.15
N VAL A 35 14.78 -12.22 -12.34
CA VAL A 35 13.67 -11.30 -12.65
C VAL A 35 14.18 -9.87 -12.83
N ALA A 36 15.04 -9.37 -11.94
CA ALA A 36 15.58 -8.01 -12.06
C ALA A 36 16.33 -7.82 -13.38
N ARG A 37 17.13 -8.80 -13.81
CA ARG A 37 17.88 -8.75 -15.08
C ARG A 37 16.96 -8.75 -16.30
N SER A 38 15.85 -9.48 -16.27
CA SER A 38 14.92 -9.53 -17.41
C SER A 38 13.94 -8.35 -17.45
N GLU A 39 13.50 -7.86 -16.29
CA GLU A 39 12.38 -6.92 -16.19
C GLU A 39 12.80 -5.46 -16.06
N LEU A 40 13.90 -5.15 -15.34
CA LEU A 40 14.36 -3.76 -15.22
C LEU A 40 14.66 -3.11 -16.57
N PRO A 41 15.31 -3.77 -17.56
CA PRO A 41 15.49 -3.18 -18.89
C PRO A 41 14.16 -2.85 -19.58
N ARG A 42 13.15 -3.72 -19.44
CA ARG A 42 11.83 -3.52 -20.06
C ARG A 42 11.08 -2.37 -19.40
N LEU A 43 11.09 -2.30 -18.07
CA LEU A 43 10.44 -1.24 -17.31
C LEU A 43 11.11 0.12 -17.56
N THR A 44 12.44 0.16 -17.55
CA THR A 44 13.18 1.41 -17.84
C THR A 44 12.94 1.88 -19.26
N GLU A 45 12.85 0.99 -20.24
CA GLU A 45 12.51 1.37 -21.62
C GLU A 45 11.08 1.90 -21.73
N GLY A 46 10.11 1.28 -21.05
CA GLY A 46 8.75 1.78 -20.95
C GLY A 46 8.68 3.20 -20.37
N TRP A 47 9.42 3.45 -19.28
CA TRP A 47 9.54 4.80 -18.71
C TRP A 47 10.16 5.80 -19.68
N ARG A 48 11.26 5.46 -20.38
CA ARG A 48 11.87 6.35 -21.37
C ARG A 48 10.93 6.66 -22.53
N ALA A 49 10.22 5.66 -23.03
CA ALA A 49 9.23 5.85 -24.10
C ALA A 49 8.11 6.81 -23.66
N MET A 50 7.56 6.61 -22.46
CA MET A 50 6.53 7.48 -21.89
C MET A 50 7.05 8.89 -21.62
N LEU A 51 8.26 9.05 -21.08
CA LEU A 51 8.80 10.38 -20.77
C LEU A 51 9.12 11.18 -22.03
N ARG A 52 9.60 10.54 -23.10
CA ARG A 52 9.83 11.18 -24.41
C ARG A 52 8.55 11.80 -24.98
N SER A 53 7.40 11.15 -24.87
CA SER A 53 6.14 11.75 -25.33
C SER A 53 5.66 12.92 -24.47
N HIS A 54 6.26 13.12 -23.30
CA HIS A 54 5.97 14.22 -22.38
C HIS A 54 7.10 15.25 -22.30
N GLU A 55 8.10 15.19 -23.19
CA GLU A 55 9.16 16.20 -23.26
C GLU A 55 8.55 17.58 -23.54
N PRO A 56 9.02 18.64 -22.86
CA PRO A 56 8.51 19.99 -23.12
C PRO A 56 8.76 20.37 -24.57
N ASP A 57 7.77 20.97 -25.23
CA ASP A 57 7.95 21.58 -26.55
C ASP A 57 8.80 22.86 -26.49
N GLU A 58 9.03 23.50 -27.63
CA GLU A 58 9.77 24.78 -27.74
C GLU A 58 9.23 25.90 -26.82
N ARG A 59 7.97 25.77 -26.36
CA ARG A 59 7.28 26.74 -25.49
C ARG A 59 7.30 26.30 -24.02
N GLY A 60 7.93 25.16 -23.71
CA GLY A 60 7.94 24.53 -22.39
C GLY A 60 6.61 23.88 -22.00
N ASP A 61 5.69 23.69 -22.95
CA ASP A 61 4.41 23.01 -22.73
C ASP A 61 4.57 21.50 -22.97
N CYS A 62 3.90 20.67 -22.18
CA CYS A 62 3.84 19.23 -22.44
C CYS A 62 2.86 18.96 -23.60
N PRO A 63 3.28 18.36 -24.73
CA PRO A 63 2.41 18.19 -25.90
C PRO A 63 1.31 17.15 -25.69
N THR A 64 1.55 16.15 -24.83
CA THR A 64 0.57 15.09 -24.54
C THR A 64 -0.48 15.52 -23.51
N CYS A 65 -0.10 16.33 -22.51
CA CYS A 65 -1.03 16.80 -21.48
C CYS A 65 -1.77 18.08 -21.90
N SER A 66 -1.18 18.89 -22.79
CA SER A 66 -1.81 20.12 -23.26
C SER A 66 -2.88 19.81 -24.31
N THR A 67 -3.98 20.55 -24.26
CA THR A 67 -5.03 20.55 -25.28
C THR A 67 -5.17 21.94 -25.91
N ARG A 68 -6.08 22.09 -26.88
CA ARG A 68 -6.36 23.39 -27.49
C ARG A 68 -6.87 24.44 -26.48
N TRP A 69 -7.52 23.98 -25.40
CA TRP A 69 -8.14 24.85 -24.39
C TRP A 69 -7.41 24.88 -23.05
N HIS A 70 -6.41 24.01 -22.85
CA HIS A 70 -5.66 23.92 -21.60
C HIS A 70 -4.18 23.69 -21.88
N LYS A 71 -3.32 24.58 -21.40
CA LYS A 71 -1.86 24.44 -21.49
C LYS A 71 -1.30 23.88 -20.19
N CYS A 72 -0.55 22.79 -20.28
CA CYS A 72 0.12 22.17 -19.16
C CYS A 72 1.64 22.40 -19.30
N LYS A 73 2.23 23.16 -18.38
CA LYS A 73 3.68 23.39 -18.36
C LYS A 73 4.42 22.17 -17.82
N ALA A 74 5.61 21.93 -18.34
CA ALA A 74 6.51 20.95 -17.75
C ALA A 74 7.17 21.49 -16.45
N PRO A 75 7.45 20.63 -15.46
CA PRO A 75 7.17 19.19 -15.42
C PRO A 75 5.68 18.89 -15.14
N CYS A 76 5.04 18.19 -16.07
CA CYS A 76 3.66 17.73 -15.90
C CYS A 76 3.58 16.56 -14.92
N THR A 77 2.36 16.11 -14.59
CA THR A 77 2.15 15.04 -13.59
C THR A 77 2.92 13.75 -13.91
N VAL A 78 3.10 13.40 -15.18
CA VAL A 78 3.90 12.21 -15.57
C VAL A 78 5.37 12.36 -15.16
N TRP A 79 5.97 13.53 -15.39
CA TRP A 79 7.34 13.83 -14.93
C TRP A 79 7.45 13.85 -13.40
N GLN A 80 6.42 14.36 -12.71
CA GLN A 80 6.39 14.38 -11.25
C GLN A 80 6.36 12.96 -10.67
N VAL A 81 5.51 12.08 -11.23
CA VAL A 81 5.44 10.67 -10.83
C VAL A 81 6.75 9.95 -11.13
N ALA A 82 7.36 10.19 -12.30
CA ALA A 82 8.65 9.61 -12.63
C ALA A 82 9.75 10.05 -11.65
N HIS A 83 9.80 11.34 -11.29
CA HIS A 83 10.75 11.84 -10.30
C HIS A 83 10.55 11.14 -8.95
N GLU A 84 9.30 11.02 -8.48
CA GLU A 84 9.00 10.36 -7.21
C GLU A 84 9.47 8.90 -7.20
N HIS A 85 9.16 8.13 -8.25
CA HIS A 85 9.42 6.69 -8.25
C HIS A 85 10.82 6.28 -8.73
N LEU A 86 11.47 7.09 -9.56
CA LEU A 86 12.80 6.77 -10.12
C LEU A 86 13.93 7.47 -9.39
N VAL A 87 13.68 8.66 -8.80
CA VAL A 87 14.73 9.48 -8.18
C VAL A 87 14.52 9.58 -6.67
N ALA A 88 13.38 10.11 -6.21
CA ALA A 88 13.16 10.37 -4.79
C ALA A 88 12.97 9.07 -3.97
N GLY A 89 12.33 8.06 -4.53
CA GLY A 89 12.09 6.76 -3.89
C GLY A 89 13.19 5.72 -4.10
N GLY A 90 14.19 5.98 -4.96
CA GLY A 90 15.13 4.97 -5.45
C GLY A 90 16.30 4.61 -4.51
N LEU A 91 16.55 5.40 -3.45
CA LEU A 91 17.76 5.27 -2.61
C LEU A 91 17.50 4.89 -1.14
N ALA A 92 16.24 4.69 -0.73
CA ALA A 92 15.93 4.27 0.63
C ALA A 92 15.53 2.78 0.67
N PRO A 93 16.07 1.96 1.59
CA PRO A 93 15.42 0.71 1.95
C PRO A 93 13.98 1.03 2.34
N GLN A 94 13.01 0.38 1.71
CA GLN A 94 11.58 0.49 2.00
C GLN A 94 11.32 0.13 3.48
N GLN A 95 11.42 1.12 4.37
CA GLN A 95 10.92 1.00 5.73
C GLN A 95 9.44 1.38 5.73
N ASP A 96 8.61 0.35 5.67
CA ASP A 96 7.22 0.30 6.13
C ASP A 96 6.46 1.65 6.11
N THR A 97 5.75 1.89 5.02
CA THR A 97 4.69 2.91 4.89
C THR A 97 3.59 2.79 5.96
N ARG A 98 3.60 1.72 6.78
CA ARG A 98 2.73 1.52 7.95
C ARG A 98 2.90 2.58 9.04
N ARG A 99 3.99 3.37 9.07
CA ARG A 99 4.20 4.41 10.10
C ARG A 99 3.46 5.72 9.87
N ARG A 100 2.97 6.01 8.66
CA ARG A 100 2.37 7.32 8.34
C ARG A 100 0.89 7.45 8.74
N GLY A 101 0.19 6.33 8.95
CA GLY A 101 -1.22 6.31 9.38
C GLY A 101 -1.45 6.63 10.86
N ARG A 102 -0.42 6.60 11.72
CA ARG A 102 -0.58 6.75 13.18
C ARG A 102 -0.37 8.16 13.72
N ARG A 103 0.03 9.12 12.87
CA ARG A 103 0.32 10.52 13.28
C ARG A 103 -0.77 11.54 12.92
N ARG A 104 -2.00 11.09 12.64
CA ARG A 104 -3.17 11.96 12.48
C ARG A 104 -4.35 11.42 13.29
N ALA A 105 -4.18 11.34 14.61
CA ALA A 105 -5.29 11.20 15.55
C ALA A 105 -4.84 11.72 16.93
N ALA A 106 -5.10 13.02 17.17
CA ALA A 106 -5.57 13.58 18.45
C ALA A 106 -5.42 15.10 18.45
N PRO A 107 -6.52 15.89 18.45
CA PRO A 107 -6.57 17.09 19.25
C PRO A 107 -6.94 16.67 20.69
N ALA A 108 -6.02 16.89 21.63
CA ALA A 108 -6.28 16.69 23.05
C ALA A 108 -7.27 17.74 23.54
N ALA A 109 -8.38 17.27 24.12
CA ALA A 109 -9.38 18.08 24.76
C ALA A 109 -8.89 18.65 26.12
N ALA A 110 -9.27 19.90 26.37
CA ALA A 110 -9.61 20.53 27.65
C ALA A 110 -8.69 20.29 28.87
N GLN A 111 -7.92 21.33 29.22
CA GLN A 111 -7.42 21.55 30.58
C GLN A 111 -8.19 22.72 31.19
N GLN A 112 -9.10 22.43 32.11
CA GLN A 112 -9.56 23.37 33.14
C GLN A 112 -9.39 22.69 34.50
N SER A 113 -8.52 23.29 35.31
CA SER A 113 -8.15 22.88 36.66
C SER A 113 -9.09 23.53 37.66
N HIS A 114 -9.66 22.80 38.62
CA HIS A 114 -9.97 23.34 39.97
C HIS A 114 -10.10 22.22 41.03
N ALA A 115 -9.15 22.25 41.97
CA ALA A 115 -9.12 21.97 43.42
C ALA A 115 -9.99 20.87 44.11
N VAL A 116 -9.31 20.14 45.00
CA VAL A 116 -9.79 19.16 46.02
C VAL A 116 -10.08 19.90 47.36
N PRO A 117 -10.92 19.38 48.29
CA PRO A 117 -10.42 18.53 49.40
C PRO A 117 -11.36 17.39 49.90
N THR A 118 -10.76 16.31 50.43
CA THR A 118 -11.32 15.18 51.23
C THR A 118 -11.34 15.53 52.76
N PRO A 119 -11.70 14.69 53.78
CA PRO A 119 -12.19 13.28 53.87
C PRO A 119 -13.30 12.94 54.94
N ALA A 120 -13.88 11.72 54.91
CA ALA A 120 -14.33 10.92 56.09
C ALA A 120 -14.87 9.50 55.71
N GLU A 121 -14.54 8.46 56.49
CA GLU A 121 -14.84 7.00 56.40
C GLU A 121 -15.92 6.56 57.46
N PRO A 122 -16.33 5.27 57.71
CA PRO A 122 -16.57 4.04 56.88
C PRO A 122 -17.88 3.22 57.24
N GLN A 123 -18.08 2.06 56.54
CA GLN A 123 -18.87 0.81 56.86
C GLN A 123 -20.34 0.65 56.35
N PRO A 124 -20.92 -0.58 56.19
CA PRO A 124 -20.45 -1.90 55.69
C PRO A 124 -21.39 -2.59 54.63
N VAL A 125 -21.00 -3.80 54.17
CA VAL A 125 -21.54 -4.69 53.08
C VAL A 125 -22.84 -5.45 53.46
N PRO A 126 -23.62 -6.06 52.52
CA PRO A 126 -23.35 -7.45 52.13
C PRO A 126 -23.64 -7.87 50.66
N GLN A 127 -23.07 -9.03 50.34
CA GLN A 127 -23.06 -9.85 49.11
C GLN A 127 -24.41 -10.17 48.47
N GLN A 128 -24.40 -10.39 47.15
CA GLN A 128 -25.27 -11.41 46.54
C GLN A 128 -24.61 -12.18 45.38
N LYS A 129 -24.59 -13.51 45.57
CA LYS A 129 -24.16 -14.60 44.69
C LYS A 129 -25.01 -14.72 43.41
N GLY A 130 -24.37 -15.08 42.30
CA GLY A 130 -25.04 -15.58 41.08
C GLY A 130 -24.04 -15.96 39.99
N LYS A 131 -23.33 -17.10 40.12
CA LYS A 131 -23.62 -18.40 39.48
C LYS A 131 -23.21 -18.51 37.99
N HIS A 132 -22.19 -19.34 37.81
CA HIS A 132 -21.61 -20.01 36.63
C HIS A 132 -22.53 -20.28 35.42
N ALA A 133 -21.97 -20.16 34.22
CA ALA A 133 -21.91 -21.27 33.25
C ALA A 133 -20.88 -20.97 32.14
N LEU A 134 -19.99 -21.95 31.92
CA LEU A 134 -18.91 -21.96 30.94
C LEU A 134 -19.07 -23.26 30.15
N VAL A 135 -19.42 -23.22 28.86
CA VAL A 135 -19.35 -24.40 27.96
C VAL A 135 -19.37 -23.94 26.48
N PRO A 136 -18.92 -24.74 25.49
CA PRO A 136 -17.63 -24.53 24.86
C PRO A 136 -17.67 -24.53 23.32
N VAL A 137 -16.50 -24.25 22.73
CA VAL A 137 -16.16 -24.48 21.32
C VAL A 137 -16.04 -25.99 21.02
N PRO A 138 -16.55 -26.49 19.88
CA PRO A 138 -16.09 -27.74 19.32
C PRO A 138 -14.98 -27.51 18.29
N ALA A 139 -13.80 -28.05 18.60
CA ALA A 139 -12.73 -28.32 17.66
C ALA A 139 -13.05 -29.60 16.88
N GLY A 140 -13.11 -29.52 15.55
CA GLY A 140 -13.09 -30.68 14.66
C GLY A 140 -11.67 -31.02 14.24
N ARG A 141 -11.15 -32.17 14.70
CA ARG A 141 -9.82 -32.71 14.38
C ARG A 141 -9.95 -33.89 13.40
N HIS A 142 -9.14 -33.81 12.33
CA HIS A 142 -8.42 -34.86 11.59
C HIS A 142 -9.10 -36.13 11.07
N ALA A 143 -8.79 -36.47 9.81
CA ALA A 143 -8.27 -37.79 9.48
C ALA A 143 -7.31 -37.71 8.28
N VAL A 144 -6.08 -38.17 8.53
CA VAL A 144 -5.02 -38.49 7.57
C VAL A 144 -5.14 -39.98 7.26
N THR A 145 -5.18 -40.33 5.98
CA THR A 145 -4.78 -41.63 5.40
C THR A 145 -4.40 -41.28 3.95
N GLY A 146 -3.25 -41.59 3.38
CA GLY A 146 -2.24 -42.60 3.62
C GLY A 146 -1.84 -43.11 2.23
N SER A 147 -0.70 -42.67 1.70
CA SER A 147 -0.05 -43.36 0.57
C SER A 147 0.48 -44.72 1.05
N PRO A 148 0.73 -45.67 0.14
CA PRO A 148 2.06 -45.72 -0.45
C PRO A 148 2.14 -46.10 -1.94
N ALA A 149 3.33 -45.80 -2.44
CA ALA A 149 3.99 -46.10 -3.70
C ALA A 149 3.63 -47.40 -4.45
N ARG A 150 3.70 -47.31 -5.79
CA ARG A 150 4.72 -48.04 -6.56
C ARG A 150 5.02 -47.35 -7.89
#